data_AF-W6JK86-F1
#
_entry.id   AF-W6JK86-F1
#
_cell.length_a   1.000
_cell.length_b   1.000
_cell.length_c   1.000
_cell.angle_alpha   90.00
_cell.angle_beta   90.00
_cell.angle_gamma   90.00
#
_symmetry.space_group_name_H-M   'P 1'
#
loop_
_entity.id
_entity.type
_entity.pdbx_description
1 polymer ?
#
loop_
_entity_poly.entity_id
_entity_poly.type
_entity_poly.pdbx_seq_one_letter_code
_entity_poly.pdbx_strand_id
1 'polypeptide(L)'
;AFIMETDLRRRKIRNKVPMTFVTSEPYIGHLGLGGVGDSKGMLESAMRERNIEWICNAKTTKVEAGKMYVTEYDEAGNEKRQHELPFAYSMMLPAFKGIDAVFGIEGLTNPRGFILIDEHQRNPKYKNIYSVGVCVAIPPVEVTPVPTGTP
;
A
#
# COMPACT_ATOMS: atom_id res chain seq x y z
N ALA A 1 -5.89 4.54 -10.01
CA ALA A 1 -6.58 5.85 -10.00
C ALA A 1 -6.65 6.49 -11.40
N PHE A 2 -5.52 6.76 -12.07
CA PHE A 2 -5.49 7.53 -13.33
C PHE A 2 -6.30 6.96 -14.50
N ILE A 3 -6.33 5.63 -14.67
CA ILE A 3 -7.12 5.00 -15.73
C ILE A 3 -8.63 5.18 -15.53
N MET A 4 -9.11 5.08 -14.28
CA MET A 4 -10.51 5.32 -13.92
C MET A 4 -10.86 6.78 -14.17
N GLU A 5 -9.99 7.70 -13.75
CA GLU A 5 -10.16 9.14 -13.96
C GLU A 5 -10.26 9.49 -15.45
N THR A 6 -9.38 8.90 -16.27
CA THR A 6 -9.38 9.07 -17.72
C THR A 6 -10.66 8.53 -18.36
N ASP A 7 -11.14 7.36 -17.92
CA ASP A 7 -12.40 6.79 -18.43
C ASP A 7 -13.62 7.68 -18.09
N LEU A 8 -13.69 8.19 -16.85
CA LEU A 8 -14.74 9.13 -16.44
C LEU A 8 -14.71 10.43 -17.26
N ARG A 9 -13.51 10.93 -17.64
CA ARG A 9 -13.37 12.08 -18.53
C ARG A 9 -13.84 11.77 -19.95
N ARG A 10 -13.46 10.63 -20.51
CA ARG A 10 -13.91 10.18 -21.83
C ARG A 10 -15.44 10.08 -21.90
N ARG A 11 -16.05 9.61 -20.82
CA ARG A 11 -17.52 9.56 -20.65
C ARG A 11 -18.17 10.90 -20.31
N LYS A 12 -17.38 11.97 -20.12
CA LYS A 12 -17.85 13.33 -19.76
C LYS A 12 -18.64 13.40 -18.45
N ILE A 13 -18.31 12.55 -17.48
CA ILE A 13 -18.96 12.50 -16.15
C ILE A 13 -18.00 12.74 -14.98
N ARG A 14 -16.71 13.01 -15.24
CA ARG A 14 -15.69 13.21 -14.20
C ARG A 14 -16.05 14.28 -13.17
N ASN A 15 -16.71 15.35 -13.60
CA ASN A 15 -17.17 16.44 -12.73
C ASN A 15 -18.25 16.04 -11.73
N LYS A 16 -18.93 14.90 -11.95
CA LYS A 16 -19.97 14.37 -11.05
C LYS A 16 -19.42 13.37 -10.02
N VAL A 17 -18.14 12.99 -10.13
CA VAL A 17 -17.54 11.90 -9.35
C VAL A 17 -16.35 12.44 -8.54
N PRO A 18 -16.52 12.71 -7.23
CA PRO A 18 -15.39 12.97 -6.34
C PRO A 18 -14.45 11.76 -6.31
N MET A 19 -13.14 12.00 -6.25
CA MET A 19 -12.13 10.94 -6.18
C MET A 19 -11.13 11.27 -5.07
N THR A 20 -10.91 10.29 -4.19
CA THR A 20 -9.92 10.37 -3.12
C THR A 20 -8.99 9.16 -3.19
N PHE A 21 -7.69 9.40 -3.14
CA PHE A 21 -6.66 8.38 -3.09
C PHE A 21 -6.15 8.23 -1.65
N VAL A 22 -6.31 7.05 -1.06
CA VAL A 22 -5.87 6.77 0.32
C VAL A 22 -4.68 5.84 0.26
N THR A 23 -3.58 6.20 0.93
CA THR A 23 -2.36 5.38 0.96
C THR A 23 -1.73 5.34 2.36
N SER A 24 -1.10 4.21 2.68
CA SER A 24 -0.25 4.08 3.87
C SER A 24 1.08 4.81 3.72
N GLU A 25 1.46 5.15 2.49
CA GLU A 25 2.71 5.84 2.20
C GLU A 25 2.80 7.19 2.93
N PRO A 26 3.99 7.62 3.37
CA PRO A 26 4.17 8.90 4.05
C PRO A 26 3.93 10.10 3.13
N TYR A 27 4.14 9.93 1.83
CA TYR A 27 3.85 10.90 0.80
C TYR A 27 3.54 10.20 -0.53
N ILE A 28 2.91 10.89 -1.47
CA ILE A 28 2.59 10.33 -2.79
C ILE A 28 3.87 10.03 -3.55
N GLY A 29 4.01 8.80 -4.06
CA GLY A 29 5.20 8.39 -4.82
C GLY A 29 6.36 7.89 -3.98
N HIS A 30 6.13 7.55 -2.71
CA HIS A 30 7.09 6.81 -1.90
C HIS A 30 7.35 5.39 -2.47
N LEU A 31 6.32 4.76 -3.05
CA LEU A 31 6.34 3.46 -3.74
C LEU A 31 6.82 2.27 -2.90
N GLY A 32 6.95 2.44 -1.58
CA GLY A 32 7.53 1.42 -0.71
C GLY A 32 9.05 1.31 -0.80
N LEU A 33 9.68 2.28 -1.48
CA LEU A 33 11.09 2.30 -1.84
C LEU A 33 11.82 3.56 -1.36
N GLY A 34 11.19 4.41 -0.55
CA GLY A 34 11.76 5.72 -0.17
C GLY A 34 11.67 6.76 -1.30
N GLY A 35 10.88 6.49 -2.35
CA GLY A 35 10.81 7.29 -3.57
C GLY A 35 11.88 6.90 -4.59
N VAL A 36 11.53 7.00 -5.87
CA VAL A 36 12.44 6.75 -7.00
C VAL A 36 12.48 7.97 -7.91
N GLY A 37 13.66 8.60 -8.05
CA GLY A 37 13.79 9.85 -8.80
C GLY A 37 12.83 10.94 -8.29
N ASP A 38 12.18 11.66 -9.20
CA ASP A 38 11.13 12.65 -8.88
C ASP A 38 9.71 12.06 -8.91
N SER A 39 9.55 10.80 -8.50
CA SER A 39 8.23 10.16 -8.40
C SER A 39 7.24 10.97 -7.57
N LYS A 40 7.70 11.62 -6.50
CA LYS A 40 6.87 12.50 -5.67
C LYS A 40 6.31 13.69 -6.46
N GLY A 41 7.17 14.52 -7.05
CA GLY A 41 6.74 15.71 -7.78
C GLY A 41 5.85 15.36 -8.96
N MET A 42 6.23 14.33 -9.72
CA MET A 42 5.48 13.87 -10.88
C MET A 42 4.07 13.36 -10.52
N LEU A 43 3.96 12.49 -9.51
CA LEU A 43 2.67 11.89 -9.16
C LEU A 43 1.75 12.89 -8.45
N GLU A 44 2.27 13.74 -7.56
CA GLU A 44 1.47 14.80 -6.94
C GLU A 44 0.93 15.77 -8.00
N SER A 45 1.77 16.19 -8.95
CA SER A 45 1.34 17.09 -10.04
C SER A 45 0.24 16.44 -10.90
N ALA A 46 0.44 15.19 -11.29
CA ALA A 46 -0.55 14.44 -12.07
C ALA A 46 -1.89 14.23 -11.32
N MET A 47 -1.86 14.06 -9.99
CA MET A 47 -3.08 13.97 -9.18
C MET A 47 -3.80 15.32 -9.09
N ARG A 48 -3.08 16.43 -8.88
CA ARG A 48 -3.65 17.80 -8.85
C ARG A 48 -4.31 18.18 -10.17
N GLU A 49 -3.62 17.96 -11.28
CA GLU A 49 -4.15 18.23 -12.65
C GLU A 49 -5.45 17.48 -12.93
N ARG A 50 -5.66 16.35 -12.24
CA ARG A 50 -6.82 15.47 -12.40
C ARG A 50 -7.85 15.63 -11.28
N ASN A 51 -7.67 16.60 -10.38
CA ASN A 51 -8.54 16.87 -9.23
C ASN A 51 -8.77 15.62 -8.36
N ILE A 52 -7.75 14.80 -8.17
CA ILE A 52 -7.78 13.65 -7.26
C ILE A 52 -7.22 14.15 -5.93
N GLU A 53 -8.06 14.16 -4.89
CA GLU A 53 -7.61 14.45 -3.52
C GLU A 53 -6.90 13.23 -2.95
N TRP A 54 -6.04 13.40 -1.94
CA TRP A 54 -5.36 12.26 -1.32
C TRP A 54 -5.17 12.39 0.19
N ILE A 55 -4.99 11.23 0.83
CA ILE A 55 -4.68 11.09 2.25
C ILE A 55 -3.51 10.11 2.36
N CYS A 56 -2.38 10.60 2.87
CA CYS A 56 -1.16 9.85 3.15
C CYS A 56 -1.11 9.45 4.64
N ASN A 57 -0.13 8.63 5.04
CA ASN A 57 -0.01 8.10 6.40
C ASN A 57 -1.34 7.52 6.91
N ALA A 58 -2.07 6.83 6.06
CA ALA A 58 -3.45 6.46 6.33
C ALA A 58 -3.63 4.95 6.46
N LYS A 59 -4.38 4.54 7.48
CA LYS A 59 -4.82 3.15 7.68
C LYS A 59 -6.32 3.07 7.54
N THR A 60 -6.81 2.20 6.67
CA THR A 60 -8.22 1.82 6.66
C THR A 60 -8.51 0.91 7.84
N THR A 61 -9.37 1.35 8.76
CA THR A 61 -9.70 0.61 9.99
C THR A 61 -10.95 -0.22 9.83
N LYS A 62 -11.92 0.25 9.05
CA LYS A 62 -13.19 -0.43 8.81
C LYS A 62 -13.77 -0.05 7.46
N VAL A 63 -14.46 -0.98 6.82
CA VAL A 63 -15.27 -0.74 5.61
C VAL A 63 -16.67 -1.25 5.87
N GLU A 64 -17.66 -0.41 5.61
CA GLU A 64 -19.08 -0.76 5.63
C GLU A 64 -19.70 -0.45 4.26
N ALA A 65 -20.98 -0.80 4.09
CA ALA A 65 -21.70 -0.51 2.86
C ALA A 65 -21.71 1.00 2.58
N GLY A 66 -20.95 1.41 1.55
CA GLY A 66 -20.87 2.79 1.08
C GLY A 66 -20.05 3.75 1.95
N LYS A 67 -19.33 3.28 2.97
CA LYS A 67 -18.49 4.12 3.83
C LYS A 67 -17.21 3.42 4.25
N MET A 68 -16.10 4.14 4.17
CA MET A 68 -14.78 3.71 4.62
C MET A 68 -14.30 4.58 5.78
N TYR A 69 -13.79 3.93 6.83
CA TYR A 69 -13.20 4.58 8.00
C TYR A 69 -11.68 4.53 7.87
N VAL A 70 -11.06 5.72 7.89
CA VAL A 70 -9.63 5.89 7.67
C VAL A 70 -9.03 6.71 8.81
N THR A 71 -7.99 6.18 9.45
CA THR A 71 -7.19 6.92 10.44
C THR A 71 -5.92 7.40 9.76
N GLU A 72 -5.72 8.71 9.74
CA GLU A 72 -4.50 9.40 9.32
C GLU A 72 -3.58 9.57 10.54
N TYR A 73 -2.30 9.32 10.35
CA TYR A 73 -1.26 9.41 11.37
C TYR A 73 -0.30 10.58 11.08
N ASP A 74 0.30 11.13 12.13
CA ASP A 74 1.40 12.09 12.00
C ASP A 74 2.75 11.38 11.77
N GLU A 75 3.81 12.15 11.60
CA GLU A 75 5.16 11.62 11.37
C GLU A 75 5.72 10.83 12.57
N ALA A 76 5.19 11.07 13.78
CA ALA A 76 5.55 10.34 14.98
C ALA A 76 4.72 9.06 15.17
N GLY A 77 3.77 8.77 14.27
CA GLY A 77 2.90 7.60 14.33
C GLY A 77 1.72 7.75 15.29
N ASN A 78 1.41 8.97 15.75
CA ASN A 78 0.20 9.23 16.55
C ASN A 78 -1.00 9.45 15.63
N GLU A 79 -2.20 9.14 16.11
CA GLU A 79 -3.43 9.45 15.37
C GLU A 79 -3.56 10.97 15.20
N LYS A 80 -3.56 11.41 13.95
CA LYS A 80 -3.71 12.82 13.58
C LYS A 80 -5.18 13.16 13.32
N ARG A 81 -5.88 12.32 12.57
CA ARG A 81 -7.27 12.56 12.18
C ARG A 81 -7.99 11.28 11.78
N GLN A 82 -9.26 11.18 12.14
CA GLN A 82 -10.15 10.14 11.62
C GLN A 82 -11.04 10.72 10.52
N HIS A 83 -11.20 9.95 9.45
CA HIS A 83 -11.96 10.31 8.27
C HIS A 83 -13.05 9.28 8.02
N GLU A 84 -14.24 9.77 7.67
CA GLU A 84 -15.32 8.95 7.14
C GLU A 84 -15.51 9.28 5.67
N LEU A 85 -15.12 8.36 4.80
CA LEU A 85 -15.13 8.57 3.35
C LEU A 85 -16.34 7.83 2.74
N PRO A 86 -17.38 8.54 2.28
CA PRO A 86 -18.46 7.91 1.53
C PRO A 86 -17.94 7.45 0.17
N PHE A 87 -18.36 6.28 -0.28
CA PHE A 87 -18.01 5.78 -1.61
C PHE A 87 -19.19 5.07 -2.27
N ALA A 88 -19.37 5.30 -3.58
CA ALA A 88 -20.20 4.44 -4.42
C ALA A 88 -19.38 3.32 -5.07
N TYR A 89 -18.07 3.53 -5.21
CA TYR A 89 -17.12 2.58 -5.75
C TYR A 89 -15.77 2.78 -5.04
N SER A 90 -15.15 1.69 -4.62
CA SER A 90 -13.83 1.71 -3.95
C SER A 90 -12.96 0.56 -4.44
N MET A 91 -11.65 0.79 -4.49
CA MET A 91 -10.65 -0.24 -4.69
C MET A 91 -9.47 0.07 -3.79
N MET A 92 -9.11 -0.88 -2.93
CA MET A 92 -7.95 -0.79 -2.04
C MET A 92 -7.04 -1.97 -2.30
N LEU A 93 -5.73 -1.72 -2.27
CA LEU A 93 -4.74 -2.79 -2.29
C LEU A 93 -4.60 -3.34 -0.87
N PRO A 94 -4.88 -4.64 -0.63
CA PRO A 94 -4.69 -5.23 0.68
C PRO A 94 -3.21 -5.47 0.95
N ALA A 95 -2.83 -5.52 2.22
CA ALA A 95 -1.49 -5.95 2.60
C ALA A 95 -1.27 -7.43 2.26
N PHE A 96 -0.09 -7.75 1.73
CA PHE A 96 0.28 -9.13 1.47
C PHE A 96 0.78 -9.84 2.73
N LYS A 97 0.60 -11.16 2.72
CA LYS A 97 0.98 -12.11 3.76
C LYS A 97 1.32 -13.43 3.08
N GLY A 98 2.18 -14.24 3.70
CA GLY A 98 2.42 -15.61 3.26
C GLY A 98 1.13 -16.44 3.26
N ILE A 99 1.06 -17.41 2.35
CA ILE A 99 -0.08 -18.32 2.22
C ILE A 99 -0.14 -19.30 3.39
N ASP A 100 -1.34 -19.80 3.70
CA ASP A 100 -1.59 -20.67 4.86
C ASP A 100 -0.74 -21.94 4.85
N ALA A 101 -0.43 -22.50 3.67
CA ALA A 101 0.35 -23.74 3.54
C ALA A 101 1.77 -23.66 4.12
N VAL A 102 2.35 -22.46 4.21
CA VAL A 102 3.71 -22.25 4.74
C VAL A 102 3.72 -21.42 6.02
N PHE A 103 2.56 -20.89 6.43
CA PHE A 103 2.49 -19.92 7.51
C PHE A 103 2.81 -20.54 8.86
N GLY A 104 3.73 -19.93 9.61
CA GLY A 104 4.05 -20.35 10.98
C GLY A 104 4.96 -21.58 11.05
N ILE A 105 5.46 -22.09 9.92
CA ILE A 105 6.49 -23.14 9.91
C ILE A 105 7.77 -22.55 10.47
N GLU A 106 8.18 -23.05 11.63
CA GLU A 106 9.28 -22.51 12.41
C GLU A 106 10.60 -22.51 11.62
N GLY A 107 11.18 -21.32 11.41
CA GLY A 107 12.43 -21.13 10.65
C GLY A 107 12.30 -21.23 9.13
N LEU A 108 11.10 -21.51 8.60
CA LEU A 108 10.83 -21.33 7.17
C LEU A 108 10.41 -19.88 6.88
N THR A 109 9.51 -19.33 7.68
CA THR A 109 8.90 -18.02 7.42
C THR A 109 9.13 -17.01 8.53
N ASN A 110 9.07 -15.71 8.21
CA ASN A 110 8.96 -14.63 9.19
C ASN A 110 7.54 -14.58 9.81
N PRO A 111 7.27 -13.71 10.81
CA PRO A 111 5.95 -13.58 11.43
C PRO A 111 4.81 -13.17 10.48
N ARG A 112 5.12 -12.66 9.29
CA ARG A 112 4.16 -12.34 8.22
C ARG A 112 4.05 -13.45 7.17
N GLY A 113 4.70 -14.60 7.37
CA GLY A 113 4.58 -15.78 6.52
C GLY A 113 5.44 -15.74 5.26
N PHE A 114 6.30 -14.73 5.10
CA PHE A 114 7.23 -14.68 3.98
C PHE A 114 8.42 -15.58 4.24
N ILE A 115 8.88 -16.30 3.22
CA ILE A 115 9.94 -17.30 3.30
C ILE A 115 11.30 -16.61 3.48
N LEU A 116 12.03 -17.02 4.52
CA LEU A 116 13.40 -16.55 4.78
C LEU A 116 14.35 -17.15 3.75
N ILE A 117 15.26 -16.35 3.21
CA ILE A 117 16.27 -16.78 2.24
C ILE A 117 17.66 -16.23 2.58
N ASP A 118 18.69 -16.89 2.08
CA ASP A 118 20.05 -16.37 1.92
C ASP A 118 20.21 -15.67 0.54
N GLU A 119 21.41 -15.15 0.27
CA GLU A 119 21.77 -14.47 -0.99
C GLU A 119 21.70 -15.38 -2.24
N HIS A 120 21.49 -16.68 -2.05
CA HIS A 120 21.33 -17.68 -3.11
C HIS A 120 19.89 -18.18 -3.23
N GLN A 121 18.92 -17.41 -2.71
CA GLN A 121 17.49 -17.74 -2.74
C GLN A 121 17.12 -19.01 -1.94
N ARG A 122 17.99 -19.50 -1.06
CA ARG A 122 17.80 -20.75 -0.31
C ARG A 122 17.41 -20.48 1.13
N ASN A 123 16.54 -21.29 1.71
CA ASN A 123 16.17 -21.11 3.11
C ASN A 123 17.35 -21.44 4.07
N PRO A 124 17.61 -20.60 5.09
CA PRO A 124 18.69 -20.83 6.04
C PRO A 124 18.57 -22.11 6.89
N LYS A 125 17.35 -22.55 7.24
CA LYS A 125 17.09 -23.76 8.05
C LYS A 125 16.91 -24.99 7.17
N TYR A 126 16.10 -24.89 6.12
CA TYR A 126 15.75 -25.97 5.19
C TYR A 126 16.55 -25.84 3.89
N LYS A 127 17.75 -26.45 3.85
CA LYS A 127 18.71 -26.26 2.75
C LYS A 127 18.28 -26.81 1.38
N ASN A 128 17.19 -27.56 1.33
CA ASN A 128 16.56 -28.06 0.09
C ASN A 128 15.37 -27.21 -0.37
N ILE A 129 15.03 -26.13 0.34
CA ILE A 129 13.93 -25.22 -0.01
C ILE A 129 14.51 -23.91 -0.54
N TYR A 130 13.97 -23.47 -1.67
CA TYR A 130 14.31 -22.22 -2.34
C TYR A 130 13.04 -21.39 -2.55
N SER A 131 13.17 -20.07 -2.62
CA SER A 131 12.04 -19.15 -2.78
C SER A 131 12.39 -17.98 -3.69
N VAL A 132 11.46 -17.59 -4.56
CA VAL A 132 11.62 -16.52 -5.55
C VAL A 132 10.29 -15.79 -5.74
N GLY A 133 10.34 -14.46 -5.82
CA GLY A 133 9.17 -13.59 -6.02
C GLY A 133 8.63 -13.00 -4.72
N VAL A 134 7.37 -12.55 -4.74
CA VAL A 134 6.71 -11.81 -3.65
C VAL A 134 6.63 -12.60 -2.34
N CYS A 135 6.74 -13.93 -2.38
CA CYS A 135 6.72 -14.78 -1.19
C CYS A 135 7.99 -14.71 -0.34
N VAL A 136 9.04 -14.04 -0.81
CA VAL A 136 10.32 -13.88 -0.10
C VAL A 136 10.22 -12.80 0.98
N ALA A 137 10.86 -13.05 2.12
CA ALA A 137 11.00 -12.06 3.17
C ALA A 137 12.10 -11.05 2.80
N ILE A 138 11.70 -9.87 2.34
CA ILE A 138 12.60 -8.74 2.11
C ILE A 138 12.38 -7.73 3.25
N PRO A 139 13.45 -7.26 3.93
CA PRO A 139 13.31 -6.24 4.95
C PRO A 139 12.79 -4.92 4.33
N PRO A 140 11.94 -4.17 5.03
CA PRO A 140 11.53 -2.84 4.59
C PRO A 140 12.76 -1.93 4.41
N VAL A 141 12.73 -1.07 3.39
CA VAL A 141 13.82 -0.12 3.11
C VAL A 141 13.95 0.96 4.20
N GLU A 142 12.84 1.34 4.82
CA GLU A 142 12.79 2.28 5.93
C GLU A 142 11.56 2.03 6.82
N VAL A 143 11.56 2.62 8.01
CA VAL A 143 10.39 2.62 8.90
C VAL A 143 9.51 3.79 8.55
N THR A 144 8.23 3.53 8.31
CA THR A 144 7.20 4.53 7.98
C THR A 144 6.15 4.60 9.09
N PRO A 145 5.46 5.76 9.29
CA PRO A 145 4.47 5.90 10.36
C PRO A 145 3.35 4.87 10.27
N VAL A 146 2.88 4.58 9.05
CA VAL A 146 2.01 3.46 8.76
C VAL A 146 2.81 2.42 7.95
N PRO A 147 2.88 1.15 8.41
CA PRO A 147 3.68 0.12 7.75
C PRO A 147 3.39 0.02 6.25
N THR A 148 4.38 0.40 5.44
CA THR A 148 4.31 0.35 3.98
C THR A 148 5.22 -0.77 3.46
N GLY A 149 4.68 -1.64 2.61
CA GLY A 149 5.43 -2.77 2.05
C GLY A 149 6.35 -2.34 0.92
N THR A 150 7.48 -3.02 0.80
CA THR A 150 8.35 -2.94 -0.38
C THR A 150 7.80 -3.88 -1.47
N PRO A 151 7.68 -3.40 -2.73
CA PRO A 151 7.14 -4.18 -3.84
C PRO A 151 8.01 -5.37 -4.26
#